data_AF-A0A0N1P0U1-F1
#
_entry.id   AF-A0A0N1P0U1-F1
#
_cell.length_a   1.000
_cell.length_b   1.000
_cell.length_c   1.000
_cell.angle_alpha   90.00
_cell.angle_beta   90.00
_cell.angle_gamma   90.00
#
_symmetry.space_group_name_H-M   'P 1'
#
loop_
_entity.id
_entity.type
_entity.pdbx_description
1 polymer ?
#
loop_
_entity_poly.entity_id
_entity_poly.type
_entity_poly.pdbx_seq_one_letter_code
_entity_poly.pdbx_strand_id
1 'polypeptide(L)'
;MRYTNHPRTGASVHNMQSLLLQTLAAVLLLTRPTAAQNGTDNPGTKRGISWIGTKSSATDNSIFASGKTPITWYKSWGAGPIQDQSFTKLDFAPMIHSLENLDQDIRVINGLRYENVLTFNEPDGATSGGGTNIEPEDAAEAWADIVKLREGKNGKKISLPATTGSPNGLEWLQKFNESCWDKYEDTGCEFDFVAAHWYGAFEGLASWLGTLHETYPDKDLWVTEMALPQPATKEEVQGMMNQSLAFLDATDWVARYAWFGAFREDEANDWTGDAVALLDDDGDLTELGALYMGGEARGFEAGDGSGGGSGGSQGSAVSVRACWWSTVLVSVVFVAMF
;
A
#
# COMPACT_ATOMS: atom_id res chain seq x y z
N MET A 1 -27.64 33.01 -37.57
CA MET A 1 -28.48 34.20 -37.30
C MET A 1 -29.88 33.92 -37.86
N ARG A 2 -30.89 33.86 -36.98
CA ARG A 2 -32.36 34.02 -37.18
C ARG A 2 -33.18 33.00 -38.02
N TYR A 3 -33.97 32.22 -37.27
CA TYR A 3 -35.40 31.86 -37.46
C TYR A 3 -36.28 33.02 -38.00
N THR A 4 -37.48 32.93 -38.58
CA THR A 4 -38.74 32.14 -38.43
C THR A 4 -39.59 32.32 -39.74
N ASN A 5 -40.70 31.63 -40.09
CA ASN A 5 -42.07 31.74 -39.54
C ASN A 5 -43.12 30.86 -40.28
N HIS A 6 -44.16 30.44 -39.54
CA HIS A 6 -45.40 29.71 -39.90
C HIS A 6 -46.49 30.56 -40.63
N PRO A 7 -47.64 29.97 -41.07
CA PRO A 7 -48.89 29.93 -40.25
C PRO A 7 -49.77 28.64 -40.39
N ARG A 8 -50.38 28.14 -39.30
CA ARG A 8 -51.83 28.13 -38.88
C ARG A 8 -52.81 27.42 -39.87
N THR A 9 -53.81 26.62 -39.50
CA THR A 9 -54.87 26.61 -38.45
C THR A 9 -55.40 25.16 -38.31
N GLY A 10 -55.95 24.65 -37.20
CA GLY A 10 -57.28 24.97 -36.64
C GLY A 10 -57.82 23.72 -35.90
N ALA A 11 -58.55 23.96 -34.80
CA ALA A 11 -58.91 23.02 -33.76
C ALA A 11 -60.22 22.24 -34.02
N SER A 12 -60.40 21.11 -33.31
CA SER A 12 -61.68 20.82 -32.64
C SER A 12 -61.49 19.90 -31.44
N VAL A 13 -62.00 20.38 -30.31
CA VAL A 13 -62.06 19.80 -28.97
C VAL A 13 -63.29 18.89 -28.89
N HIS A 14 -63.27 17.80 -28.11
CA HIS A 14 -64.41 17.36 -27.29
C HIS A 14 -63.98 16.43 -26.13
N ASN A 15 -64.37 16.87 -24.92
CA ASN A 15 -64.77 16.13 -23.73
C ASN A 15 -63.77 15.56 -22.71
N MET A 16 -63.72 16.31 -21.60
CA MET A 16 -63.44 15.97 -20.19
C MET A 16 -64.09 14.65 -19.73
N GLN A 17 -63.40 13.90 -18.86
CA GLN A 17 -63.68 13.82 -17.41
C GLN A 17 -62.72 12.85 -16.68
N SER A 18 -61.95 13.40 -15.74
CA SER A 18 -61.59 12.91 -14.39
C SER A 18 -61.25 11.43 -14.14
N LEU A 19 -60.01 11.12 -13.72
CA LEU A 19 -59.65 10.88 -12.30
C LEU A 19 -58.15 10.51 -12.16
N LEU A 20 -57.52 10.99 -11.10
CA LEU A 20 -56.15 10.70 -10.67
C LEU A 20 -55.92 9.21 -10.40
N LEU A 21 -54.70 8.71 -10.68
CA LEU A 21 -53.85 8.09 -9.66
C LEU A 21 -52.40 7.96 -10.18
N GLN A 22 -51.47 8.49 -9.38
CA GLN A 22 -50.02 8.41 -9.58
C GLN A 22 -49.54 6.95 -9.51
N THR A 23 -48.65 6.55 -10.40
CA THR A 23 -47.81 5.36 -10.21
C THR A 23 -46.34 5.76 -10.31
N LEU A 24 -45.73 5.90 -9.13
CA LEU A 24 -44.28 5.89 -8.94
C LEU A 24 -43.80 4.45 -9.19
N ALA A 25 -43.10 4.21 -10.30
CA ALA A 25 -42.39 2.95 -10.47
C ALA A 25 -41.05 3.03 -9.73
N ALA A 26 -41.01 2.45 -8.53
CA ALA A 26 -39.77 2.22 -7.79
C ALA A 26 -38.94 1.15 -8.51
N VAL A 27 -37.75 1.50 -8.97
CA VAL A 27 -36.73 0.56 -9.43
C VAL A 27 -36.18 -0.15 -8.18
N LEU A 28 -36.66 -1.37 -7.91
CA LEU A 28 -36.03 -2.27 -6.95
C LEU A 28 -34.68 -2.73 -7.55
N LEU A 29 -33.58 -2.17 -7.04
CA LEU A 29 -32.27 -2.81 -7.13
C LEU A 29 -32.33 -4.13 -6.35
N LEU A 30 -32.37 -5.25 -7.07
CA LEU A 30 -32.09 -6.57 -6.51
C LEU A 30 -30.60 -6.63 -6.16
N THR A 31 -30.23 -6.22 -4.95
CA THR A 31 -28.94 -6.61 -4.38
C THR A 31 -29.02 -8.09 -4.07
N ARG A 32 -28.36 -8.90 -4.91
CA ARG A 32 -28.10 -10.30 -4.56
C ARG A 32 -27.11 -10.28 -3.38
N PRO A 33 -27.41 -10.93 -2.25
CA PRO A 33 -26.38 -11.17 -1.25
C PRO A 33 -25.37 -12.12 -1.89
N THR A 34 -24.16 -11.65 -2.14
CA THR A 34 -23.02 -12.54 -2.37
C THR A 34 -22.85 -13.37 -1.12
N ALA A 35 -23.10 -14.67 -1.24
CA ALA A 35 -22.74 -15.63 -0.22
C ALA A 35 -21.25 -15.49 0.06
N ALA A 36 -20.89 -15.11 1.28
CA ALA A 36 -19.52 -15.17 1.76
C ALA A 36 -19.06 -16.62 1.63
N GLN A 37 -18.10 -16.87 0.73
CA GLN A 37 -17.37 -18.13 0.77
C GLN A 37 -16.49 -18.09 2.02
N ASN A 38 -16.69 -19.06 2.91
CA ASN A 38 -15.72 -19.42 3.92
C ASN A 38 -14.52 -20.07 3.23
N GLY A 39 -13.66 -19.24 2.63
CA GLY A 39 -12.26 -19.54 2.38
C GLY A 39 -11.43 -18.97 3.53
N THR A 40 -10.31 -19.60 3.85
CA THR A 40 -9.28 -19.06 4.77
C THR A 40 -8.52 -17.90 4.13
N ASP A 41 -9.25 -16.97 3.51
CA ASP A 41 -8.72 -15.89 2.70
C ASP A 41 -8.50 -14.68 3.59
N ASN A 42 -7.23 -14.35 3.77
CA ASN A 42 -6.80 -13.08 4.31
C ASN A 42 -7.44 -11.95 3.47
N PRO A 43 -8.34 -11.11 3.99
CA PRO A 43 -8.92 -10.03 3.21
C PRO A 43 -7.79 -9.13 2.72
N GLY A 44 -7.69 -9.02 1.39
CA GLY A 44 -6.54 -8.53 0.61
C GLY A 44 -6.00 -7.18 1.09
N THR A 45 -4.99 -7.23 1.93
CA THR A 45 -4.22 -6.09 2.39
C THR A 45 -3.21 -5.66 1.33
N LYS A 46 -2.95 -4.36 1.26
CA LYS A 46 -1.95 -3.73 0.39
C LYS A 46 -0.51 -3.83 0.95
N ARG A 47 -0.37 -4.36 2.17
CA ARG A 47 0.88 -4.35 2.95
C ARG A 47 1.90 -5.32 2.38
N GLY A 48 3.12 -4.82 2.23
CA GLY A 48 4.30 -5.61 1.92
C GLY A 48 5.46 -5.26 2.84
N ILE A 49 6.63 -5.85 2.60
CA ILE A 49 7.85 -5.52 3.34
C ILE A 49 9.01 -5.25 2.39
N SER A 50 9.84 -4.29 2.77
CA SER A 50 11.16 -4.06 2.19
C SER A 50 12.18 -4.90 2.95
N TRP A 51 12.46 -6.09 2.42
CA TRP A 51 13.34 -7.05 3.08
C TRP A 51 14.80 -6.74 2.77
N ILE A 52 15.56 -6.33 3.80
CA ILE A 52 16.97 -5.90 3.67
C ILE A 52 17.97 -7.06 3.76
N GLY A 53 17.57 -8.19 4.34
CA GLY A 53 18.48 -9.27 4.67
C GLY A 53 19.43 -8.88 5.79
N THR A 54 19.32 -9.55 6.93
CA THR A 54 20.12 -9.31 8.12
C THR A 54 20.74 -10.62 8.62
N LYS A 55 21.63 -10.54 9.60
CA LYS A 55 22.19 -11.73 10.27
C LYS A 55 21.10 -12.58 10.93
N SER A 56 19.96 -11.96 11.28
CA SER A 56 18.84 -12.61 12.00
C SER A 56 17.67 -13.02 11.10
N SER A 57 17.69 -12.69 9.80
CA SER A 57 16.55 -12.97 8.90
C SER A 57 16.09 -14.43 8.88
N ALA A 58 17.01 -15.40 9.02
CA ALA A 58 16.67 -16.82 9.04
C ALA A 58 15.74 -17.22 10.20
N THR A 59 15.80 -16.52 11.33
CA THR A 59 14.90 -16.73 12.47
C THR A 59 13.68 -15.83 12.42
N ASP A 60 13.80 -14.66 11.78
CA ASP A 60 12.80 -13.60 11.90
C ASP A 60 11.74 -13.68 10.81
N ASN A 61 12.10 -14.12 9.60
CA ASN A 61 11.23 -14.10 8.42
C ASN A 61 9.82 -14.69 8.65
N SER A 62 9.71 -15.77 9.44
CA SER A 62 8.44 -16.48 9.57
C SER A 62 7.31 -15.66 10.21
N ILE A 63 7.62 -14.64 11.02
CA ILE A 63 6.62 -13.74 11.61
C ILE A 63 5.84 -12.99 10.52
N PHE A 64 6.55 -12.51 9.49
CA PHE A 64 5.99 -11.76 8.37
C PHE A 64 5.25 -12.64 7.37
N ALA A 65 5.46 -13.95 7.38
CA ALA A 65 4.85 -14.90 6.44
C ALA A 65 3.91 -15.92 7.12
N SER A 66 3.53 -15.68 8.38
CA SER A 66 2.63 -16.54 9.15
C SER A 66 1.21 -16.58 8.57
N GLY A 67 0.40 -17.60 8.93
CA GLY A 67 -0.93 -17.80 8.32
C GLY A 67 -1.94 -16.66 8.51
N LYS A 68 -1.73 -15.76 9.48
CA LYS A 68 -2.59 -14.58 9.74
C LYS A 68 -1.98 -13.27 9.25
N THR A 69 -0.75 -13.29 8.74
CA THR A 69 0.01 -12.11 8.35
C THR A 69 -0.79 -11.19 7.43
N PRO A 70 -0.80 -9.86 7.59
CA PRO A 70 -1.32 -8.95 6.58
C PRO A 70 -0.35 -8.74 5.42
N ILE A 71 0.85 -9.32 5.45
CA ILE A 71 1.82 -9.14 4.36
C ILE A 71 1.40 -10.00 3.18
N THR A 72 1.21 -9.38 2.01
CA THR A 72 0.82 -10.08 0.78
C THR A 72 1.94 -10.12 -0.26
N TRP A 73 2.92 -9.24 -0.11
CA TRP A 73 4.06 -9.15 -1.02
C TRP A 73 5.32 -8.68 -0.31
N TYR A 74 6.46 -8.84 -0.96
CA TYR A 74 7.72 -8.26 -0.50
C TYR A 74 8.57 -7.84 -1.70
N LYS A 75 9.51 -6.93 -1.43
CA LYS A 75 10.63 -6.67 -2.31
C LYS A 75 11.95 -6.88 -1.58
N SER A 76 12.99 -7.00 -2.38
CA SER A 76 14.37 -6.72 -2.00
C SER A 76 14.97 -5.85 -3.11
N TRP A 77 16.19 -5.35 -2.94
CA TRP A 77 16.90 -4.56 -3.96
C TRP A 77 17.54 -5.41 -5.07
N GLY A 78 16.92 -6.55 -5.41
CA GLY A 78 17.52 -7.51 -6.34
C GLY A 78 16.49 -8.18 -7.24
N ALA A 79 17.00 -8.77 -8.31
CA ALA A 79 16.19 -9.42 -9.34
C ALA A 79 15.60 -10.78 -8.94
N GLY A 80 16.16 -11.45 -7.92
CA GLY A 80 15.78 -12.80 -7.51
C GLY A 80 15.07 -12.85 -6.15
N PRO A 81 14.10 -13.76 -5.95
CA PRO A 81 13.41 -13.90 -4.67
C PRO A 81 14.35 -14.44 -3.59
N ILE A 82 14.03 -14.15 -2.33
CA ILE A 82 14.77 -14.71 -1.21
C ILE A 82 14.63 -16.23 -1.16
N GLN A 83 15.70 -16.92 -0.79
CA GLN A 83 15.72 -18.38 -0.68
C GLN A 83 15.22 -18.84 0.70
N ASP A 84 13.98 -18.47 1.03
CA ASP A 84 13.30 -18.82 2.28
C ASP A 84 11.94 -19.46 1.99
N GLN A 85 11.68 -20.64 2.57
CA GLN A 85 10.44 -21.39 2.36
C GLN A 85 9.21 -20.68 2.95
N SER A 86 9.38 -19.84 3.97
CA SER A 86 8.28 -19.09 4.56
C SER A 86 7.69 -18.07 3.56
N PHE A 87 8.50 -17.49 2.68
CA PHE A 87 8.08 -16.44 1.75
C PHE A 87 7.50 -16.97 0.44
N THR A 88 7.45 -18.29 0.22
CA THR A 88 6.98 -18.86 -1.06
C THR A 88 5.52 -18.53 -1.38
N LYS A 89 4.73 -18.18 -0.36
CA LYS A 89 3.31 -17.79 -0.49
C LYS A 89 3.12 -16.29 -0.76
N LEU A 90 4.14 -15.47 -0.51
CA LEU A 90 4.09 -14.04 -0.78
C LEU A 90 4.39 -13.78 -2.27
N ASP A 91 3.79 -12.71 -2.81
CA ASP A 91 4.20 -12.18 -4.10
C ASP A 91 5.55 -11.49 -3.96
N PHE A 92 6.47 -11.73 -4.90
CA PHE A 92 7.77 -11.06 -4.90
C PHE A 92 7.80 -10.03 -6.02
N ALA A 93 8.21 -8.81 -5.71
CA ALA A 93 8.44 -7.77 -6.70
C ALA A 93 9.95 -7.70 -7.00
N PRO A 94 10.45 -8.39 -8.06
CA PRO A 94 11.84 -8.28 -8.45
C PRO A 94 12.18 -6.85 -8.86
N MET A 95 13.44 -6.48 -8.67
CA MET A 95 13.92 -5.14 -8.99
C MET A 95 15.07 -5.19 -10.00
N ILE A 96 14.99 -4.35 -11.03
CA ILE A 96 16.17 -3.90 -11.79
C ILE A 96 16.71 -2.69 -11.02
N HIS A 97 17.72 -2.92 -10.19
CA HIS A 97 18.15 -1.92 -9.22
C HIS A 97 18.84 -0.74 -9.89
N SER A 98 19.84 -1.02 -10.74
CA SER A 98 20.67 -0.01 -11.41
C SER A 98 21.08 -0.46 -12.82
N LEU A 99 21.81 0.40 -13.53
CA LEU A 99 22.39 0.05 -14.83
C LEU A 99 23.55 -0.96 -14.74
N GLU A 100 24.19 -1.11 -13.56
CA GLU A 100 25.39 -1.94 -13.40
C GLU A 100 25.13 -3.42 -13.73
N ASN A 101 23.96 -3.94 -13.38
CA ASN A 101 23.59 -5.35 -13.55
C ASN A 101 22.40 -5.56 -14.49
N LEU A 102 22.03 -4.56 -15.30
CA LEU A 102 20.82 -4.53 -16.12
C LEU A 102 20.55 -5.84 -16.87
N ASP A 103 21.53 -6.29 -17.65
CA ASP A 103 21.45 -7.51 -18.46
C ASP A 103 21.20 -8.77 -17.62
N GLN A 104 21.84 -8.86 -16.45
CA GLN A 104 21.69 -9.99 -15.55
C GLN A 104 20.33 -9.96 -14.88
N ASP A 105 19.88 -8.80 -14.42
CA ASP A 105 18.58 -8.61 -13.78
C ASP A 105 17.45 -8.95 -14.75
N ILE A 106 17.48 -8.42 -15.98
CA ILE A 106 16.51 -8.75 -17.03
C ILE A 106 16.45 -10.26 -17.28
N ARG A 107 17.60 -10.94 -17.40
CA ARG A 107 17.65 -12.40 -17.61
C ARG A 107 17.00 -13.17 -16.46
N VAL A 108 17.31 -12.80 -15.22
CA VAL A 108 16.73 -13.44 -14.03
C VAL A 108 15.22 -13.22 -14.01
N ILE A 109 14.78 -11.97 -14.14
CA ILE A 109 13.37 -11.56 -14.04
C ILE A 109 12.52 -12.24 -15.11
N ASN A 110 13.02 -12.34 -16.34
CA ASN A 110 12.32 -13.01 -17.43
C ASN A 110 12.02 -14.50 -17.13
N GLY A 111 12.89 -15.16 -16.35
CA GLY A 111 12.70 -16.55 -15.92
C GLY A 111 11.70 -16.74 -14.77
N LEU A 112 11.42 -15.68 -14.01
CA LEU A 112 10.58 -15.74 -12.81
C LEU A 112 9.09 -15.80 -13.13
N ARG A 113 8.31 -16.32 -12.17
CA ARG A 113 6.84 -16.36 -12.25
C ARG A 113 6.16 -15.03 -11.91
N TYR A 114 6.88 -14.12 -11.25
CA TYR A 114 6.35 -12.88 -10.70
C TYR A 114 6.08 -11.85 -11.80
N GLU A 115 4.97 -11.11 -11.69
CA GLU A 115 4.49 -10.24 -12.76
C GLU A 115 4.96 -8.80 -12.61
N ASN A 116 4.97 -8.26 -11.39
CA ASN A 116 5.25 -6.85 -11.14
C ASN A 116 6.75 -6.64 -10.91
N VAL A 117 7.38 -5.85 -11.76
CA VAL A 117 8.81 -5.56 -11.75
C VAL A 117 9.02 -4.12 -11.33
N LEU A 118 9.84 -3.92 -10.31
CA LEU A 118 10.34 -2.60 -9.92
C LEU A 118 11.55 -2.25 -10.78
N THR A 119 11.63 -1.00 -11.22
CA THR A 119 12.79 -0.46 -11.93
C THR A 119 13.60 0.46 -11.01
N PHE A 120 14.53 1.23 -11.58
CA PHE A 120 15.66 1.85 -10.88
C PHE A 120 15.33 2.46 -9.52
N ASN A 121 16.21 2.19 -8.55
CA ASN A 121 16.05 2.61 -7.15
C ASN A 121 16.77 3.94 -6.89
N GLU A 122 16.01 5.00 -6.69
CA GLU A 122 16.50 6.37 -6.45
C GLU A 122 17.59 6.76 -7.45
N PRO A 123 17.28 6.76 -8.77
CA PRO A 123 18.25 7.16 -9.79
C PRO A 123 18.70 8.61 -9.61
N ASP A 124 17.88 9.44 -8.97
CA ASP A 124 18.17 10.82 -8.63
C ASP A 124 19.07 10.98 -7.38
N GLY A 125 19.27 9.90 -6.62
CA GLY A 125 20.08 9.87 -5.41
C GLY A 125 21.51 9.37 -5.66
N ALA A 126 22.46 9.90 -4.89
CA ALA A 126 23.85 9.44 -4.94
C ALA A 126 24.02 8.02 -4.40
N THR A 127 24.94 7.24 -4.98
CA THR A 127 25.23 5.87 -4.53
C THR A 127 25.71 5.78 -3.09
N SER A 128 26.40 6.81 -2.59
CA SER A 128 26.80 6.90 -1.18
C SER A 128 25.62 7.01 -0.20
N GLY A 129 24.45 7.41 -0.69
CA GLY A 129 23.21 7.52 0.09
C GLY A 129 22.25 6.35 -0.12
N GLY A 130 22.64 5.32 -0.86
CA GLY A 130 21.78 4.17 -1.19
C GLY A 130 21.01 4.28 -2.52
N GLY A 131 21.12 5.41 -3.22
CA GLY A 131 20.57 5.56 -4.57
C GLY A 131 21.46 4.94 -5.65
N THR A 132 21.12 5.18 -6.92
CA THR A 132 21.86 4.59 -8.05
C THR A 132 22.55 5.59 -8.97
N ASN A 133 22.31 6.89 -8.78
CA ASN A 133 22.96 7.98 -9.53
C ASN A 133 22.96 7.74 -11.05
N ILE A 134 21.77 7.60 -11.62
CA ILE A 134 21.56 7.34 -13.05
C ILE A 134 21.03 8.62 -13.69
N GLU A 135 21.63 9.06 -14.78
CA GLU A 135 21.10 10.20 -15.53
C GLU A 135 19.80 9.81 -16.26
N PRO A 136 18.83 10.72 -16.39
CA PRO A 136 17.56 10.43 -17.05
C PRO A 136 17.71 9.89 -18.49
N GLU A 137 18.70 10.38 -19.24
CA GLU A 137 18.99 9.93 -20.62
C GLU A 137 19.45 8.48 -20.67
N ASP A 138 20.38 8.10 -19.77
CA ASP A 138 20.90 6.72 -19.68
C ASP A 138 19.78 5.74 -19.25
N ALA A 139 18.92 6.17 -18.32
CA ALA A 139 17.75 5.39 -17.93
C ALA A 139 16.77 5.18 -19.10
N ALA A 140 16.54 6.22 -19.91
CA ALA A 140 15.69 6.13 -21.10
C ALA A 140 16.31 5.24 -22.17
N GLU A 141 17.65 5.24 -22.33
CA GLU A 141 18.34 4.33 -23.23
C GLU A 141 18.16 2.86 -22.84
N ALA A 142 18.34 2.53 -21.56
CA ALA A 142 18.10 1.20 -21.03
C ALA A 142 16.64 0.72 -21.18
N TRP A 143 15.69 1.63 -21.32
CA TRP A 143 14.26 1.30 -21.37
C TRP A 143 13.91 0.36 -22.54
N ALA A 144 14.63 0.43 -23.66
CA ALA A 144 14.42 -0.45 -24.81
C ALA A 144 14.58 -1.94 -24.46
N ASP A 145 15.43 -2.28 -23.50
CA ASP A 145 15.62 -3.65 -23.04
C ASP A 145 14.65 -4.01 -21.91
N ILE A 146 14.35 -3.05 -21.03
CA ILE A 146 13.40 -3.24 -19.93
C ILE A 146 11.99 -3.55 -20.45
N VAL A 147 11.49 -2.82 -21.45
CA VAL A 147 10.12 -3.03 -21.97
C VAL A 147 9.91 -4.41 -22.58
N LYS A 148 10.97 -5.07 -23.07
CA LYS A 148 10.91 -6.44 -23.61
C LYS A 148 10.48 -7.47 -22.58
N LEU A 149 10.61 -7.16 -21.27
CA LEU A 149 10.07 -8.01 -20.21
C LEU A 149 8.55 -8.21 -20.35
N ARG A 150 7.82 -7.28 -20.98
CA ARG A 150 6.38 -7.43 -21.28
C ARG A 150 6.09 -8.58 -22.24
N GLU A 151 7.02 -8.90 -23.11
CA GLU A 151 6.92 -10.03 -24.05
C GLU A 151 7.33 -11.36 -23.41
N GLY A 152 7.95 -11.27 -22.23
CA GLY A 152 8.45 -12.40 -21.45
C GLY A 152 7.36 -13.22 -20.76
N LYS A 153 7.80 -14.17 -19.95
CA LYS A 153 6.92 -15.08 -19.22
C LYS A 153 5.95 -14.30 -18.33
N ASN A 154 4.65 -14.57 -18.48
CA ASN A 154 3.54 -13.98 -17.73
C ASN A 154 3.29 -12.48 -17.97
N GLY A 155 3.88 -11.86 -19.02
CA GLY A 155 3.60 -10.47 -19.38
C GLY A 155 3.92 -9.48 -18.26
N LYS A 156 5.22 -9.24 -18.03
CA LYS A 156 5.67 -8.42 -16.89
C LYS A 156 5.05 -7.02 -16.92
N LYS A 157 4.62 -6.54 -15.75
CA LYS A 157 4.22 -5.15 -15.51
C LYS A 157 5.40 -4.40 -14.93
N ILE A 158 5.71 -3.24 -15.47
CA ILE A 158 6.95 -2.52 -15.20
C ILE A 158 6.63 -1.22 -14.45
N SER A 159 7.31 -0.97 -13.34
CA SER A 159 7.20 0.30 -12.65
C SER A 159 7.94 1.41 -13.38
N LEU A 160 7.47 2.65 -13.24
CA LEU A 160 8.33 3.83 -13.38
C LEU A 160 9.48 3.76 -12.35
N PRO A 161 10.67 4.36 -12.60
CA PRO A 161 11.74 4.42 -11.60
C PRO A 161 11.25 5.04 -10.29
N ALA A 162 11.67 4.47 -9.17
CA ALA A 162 11.30 4.96 -7.85
C ALA A 162 12.30 6.03 -7.42
N THR A 163 11.95 7.31 -7.61
CA THR A 163 12.81 8.42 -7.17
C THR A 163 12.66 8.71 -5.68
N THR A 164 13.61 9.46 -5.11
CA THR A 164 13.44 10.02 -3.77
C THR A 164 12.16 10.86 -3.72
N GLY A 165 11.45 10.80 -2.59
CA GLY A 165 10.27 11.63 -2.35
C GLY A 165 10.62 13.09 -2.13
N SER A 166 11.13 13.77 -3.16
CA SER A 166 11.70 15.12 -3.04
C SER A 166 11.52 15.93 -4.33
N PRO A 167 11.74 17.26 -4.29
CA PRO A 167 11.76 18.06 -5.52
C PRO A 167 12.78 17.59 -6.56
N ASN A 168 13.93 17.06 -6.11
CA ASN A 168 14.96 16.50 -6.99
C ASN A 168 14.44 15.25 -7.71
N GLY A 169 13.76 14.36 -6.97
CA GLY A 169 13.15 13.17 -7.56
C GLY A 169 12.06 13.50 -8.57
N LEU A 170 11.28 14.57 -8.33
CA LEU A 170 10.27 15.03 -9.30
C LEU A 170 10.92 15.63 -10.55
N GLU A 171 11.96 16.44 -10.41
CA GLU A 171 12.71 17.00 -11.54
C GLU A 171 13.35 15.88 -12.39
N TRP A 172 13.88 14.85 -11.73
CA TRP A 172 14.43 13.69 -12.41
C TRP A 172 13.36 12.95 -13.24
N LEU A 173 12.17 12.71 -12.68
CA LEU A 173 11.07 12.06 -13.42
C LEU A 173 10.60 12.88 -14.63
N GLN A 174 10.59 14.21 -14.52
CA GLN A 174 10.27 15.11 -15.62
C GLN A 174 11.28 14.98 -16.75
N LYS A 175 12.58 15.08 -16.43
CA LYS A 175 13.67 14.92 -17.40
C LYS A 175 13.68 13.52 -18.02
N PHE A 176 13.39 12.49 -17.23
CA PHE A 176 13.30 11.11 -17.74
C PHE A 176 12.17 10.99 -18.75
N ASN A 177 11.00 11.56 -18.47
CA ASN A 177 9.90 11.59 -19.42
C ASN A 177 10.28 12.35 -20.71
N GLU A 178 10.99 13.49 -20.61
CA GLU A 178 11.52 14.20 -21.78
C GLU A 178 12.47 13.31 -22.60
N SER A 179 13.48 12.71 -21.97
CA SER A 179 14.41 11.78 -22.64
C SER A 179 13.70 10.59 -23.29
N CYS A 180 12.64 10.09 -22.66
CA CYS A 180 11.82 9.02 -23.20
C CYS A 180 11.04 9.43 -24.45
N TRP A 181 10.48 10.64 -24.50
CA TRP A 181 9.79 11.14 -25.69
C TRP A 181 10.77 11.50 -26.81
N ASP A 182 11.96 11.99 -26.48
CA ASP A 182 13.03 12.23 -27.46
C ASP A 182 13.50 10.92 -28.11
N LYS A 183 13.50 9.81 -27.35
CA LYS A 183 14.00 8.52 -27.81
C LYS A 183 12.94 7.62 -28.45
N TYR A 184 11.70 7.70 -27.97
CA TYR A 184 10.58 6.85 -28.37
C TYR A 184 9.38 7.73 -28.77
N GLU A 185 9.50 8.43 -29.89
CA GLU A 185 8.57 9.49 -30.33
C GLU A 185 7.07 9.11 -30.32
N ASP A 186 6.74 7.83 -30.57
CA ASP A 186 5.36 7.36 -30.67
C ASP A 186 4.73 6.97 -29.32
N THR A 187 5.55 6.59 -28.34
CA THR A 187 5.08 5.88 -27.13
C THR A 187 5.64 6.42 -25.83
N GLY A 188 6.72 7.20 -25.89
CA GLY A 188 7.60 7.41 -24.75
C GLY A 188 8.12 6.08 -24.19
N CYS A 189 8.56 6.12 -22.93
CA CYS A 189 8.89 4.94 -22.15
C CYS A 189 7.60 4.38 -21.55
N GLU A 190 7.13 3.24 -22.03
CA GLU A 190 5.93 2.64 -21.47
C GLU A 190 6.18 2.05 -20.06
N PHE A 191 5.23 2.28 -19.15
CA PHE A 191 5.20 1.71 -17.80
C PHE A 191 3.76 1.40 -17.37
N ASP A 192 3.61 0.53 -16.38
CA ASP A 192 2.31 -0.02 -15.94
C ASP A 192 1.84 0.56 -14.61
N PHE A 193 2.76 0.91 -13.73
CA PHE A 193 2.47 1.49 -12.42
C PHE A 193 3.61 2.41 -11.99
N VAL A 194 3.40 3.22 -10.95
CA VAL A 194 4.41 4.16 -10.45
C VAL A 194 4.88 3.70 -9.08
N ALA A 195 6.19 3.52 -8.94
CA ALA A 195 6.80 3.24 -7.65
C ALA A 195 7.20 4.56 -6.97
N ALA A 196 7.00 4.63 -5.65
CA ALA A 196 7.28 5.82 -4.86
C ALA A 196 8.02 5.46 -3.57
N HIS A 197 8.97 6.31 -3.19
CA HIS A 197 9.59 6.31 -1.86
C HIS A 197 9.17 7.55 -1.07
N TRP A 198 9.10 7.43 0.24
CA TRP A 198 8.92 8.57 1.12
C TRP A 198 9.52 8.36 2.52
N TYR A 199 10.47 9.21 2.88
CA TYR A 199 11.04 9.23 4.22
C TYR A 199 10.76 10.59 4.87
N GLY A 200 9.82 10.64 5.80
CA GLY A 200 9.37 11.89 6.42
C GLY A 200 7.98 11.81 7.02
N ALA A 201 7.45 12.96 7.44
CA ALA A 201 6.13 13.06 8.06
C ALA A 201 4.98 12.72 7.10
N PHE A 202 3.81 12.39 7.66
CA PHE A 202 2.64 11.95 6.92
C PHE A 202 2.13 12.98 5.90
N GLU A 203 2.14 14.27 6.24
CA GLU A 203 1.65 15.34 5.37
C GLU A 203 2.44 15.39 4.05
N GLY A 204 3.75 15.15 4.13
CA GLY A 204 4.61 15.08 2.96
C GLY A 204 4.38 13.80 2.15
N LEU A 205 4.12 12.66 2.80
CA LEU A 205 3.71 11.42 2.11
C LEU A 205 2.44 11.67 1.28
N ALA A 206 1.40 12.21 1.93
CA ALA A 206 0.12 12.49 1.29
C ALA A 206 0.28 13.47 0.12
N SER A 207 1.07 14.54 0.31
CA SER A 207 1.37 15.50 -0.75
C SER A 207 2.12 14.86 -1.92
N TRP A 208 3.15 14.06 -1.64
CA TRP A 208 3.98 13.43 -2.67
C TRP A 208 3.18 12.46 -3.52
N LEU A 209 2.40 11.59 -2.88
CA LEU A 209 1.54 10.64 -3.59
C LEU A 209 0.42 11.36 -4.36
N GLY A 210 -0.12 12.45 -3.83
CA GLY A 210 -1.05 13.32 -4.55
C GLY A 210 -0.43 13.87 -5.84
N THR A 211 0.78 14.42 -5.77
CA THR A 211 1.51 14.93 -6.95
C THR A 211 1.79 13.83 -7.99
N LEU A 212 2.21 12.64 -7.56
CA LEU A 212 2.45 11.52 -8.47
C LEU A 212 1.14 11.05 -9.13
N HIS A 213 0.04 10.96 -8.37
CA HIS A 213 -1.25 10.58 -8.92
C HIS A 213 -1.80 11.64 -9.89
N GLU A 214 -1.64 12.94 -9.60
CA GLU A 214 -2.02 14.01 -10.53
C GLU A 214 -1.21 13.95 -11.84
N THR A 215 0.07 13.57 -11.75
CA THR A 215 0.96 13.41 -12.91
C THR A 215 0.61 12.17 -13.72
N TYR A 216 0.20 11.09 -13.06
CA TYR A 216 -0.08 9.78 -13.65
C TYR A 216 -1.46 9.24 -13.21
N PRO A 217 -2.58 9.90 -13.61
CA PRO A 217 -3.91 9.65 -13.03
C PRO A 217 -4.46 8.25 -13.33
N ASP A 218 -4.00 7.62 -14.41
CA ASP A 218 -4.45 6.30 -14.85
C ASP A 218 -3.55 5.15 -14.34
N LYS A 219 -2.63 5.44 -13.41
CA LYS A 219 -1.63 4.48 -12.92
C LYS A 219 -1.79 4.27 -11.42
N ASP A 220 -1.78 3.01 -11.02
CA ASP A 220 -1.70 2.64 -9.61
C ASP A 220 -0.33 3.06 -9.04
N LEU A 221 -0.34 3.51 -7.79
CA LEU A 221 0.88 3.79 -7.02
C LEU A 221 1.26 2.61 -6.13
N TRP A 222 2.56 2.33 -6.09
CA TRP A 222 3.19 1.42 -5.15
C TRP A 222 4.17 2.19 -4.27
N VAL A 223 3.87 2.32 -2.98
CA VAL A 223 4.80 2.92 -2.01
C VAL A 223 5.80 1.87 -1.59
N THR A 224 6.90 1.74 -2.31
CA THR A 224 7.83 0.62 -2.13
C THR A 224 8.82 0.83 -0.99
N GLU A 225 8.94 2.05 -0.48
CA GLU A 225 9.63 2.37 0.77
C GLU A 225 8.93 3.53 1.48
N MET A 226 8.63 3.37 2.76
CA MET A 226 8.27 4.49 3.62
C MET A 226 8.72 4.29 5.07
N ALA A 227 9.20 5.36 5.69
CA ALA A 227 9.43 5.43 7.14
C ALA A 227 9.53 6.89 7.61
N LEU A 228 9.61 7.10 8.93
CA LEU A 228 9.99 8.37 9.52
C LEU A 228 11.40 8.22 10.13
N PRO A 229 12.47 8.69 9.46
CA PRO A 229 13.84 8.48 9.92
C PRO A 229 14.15 9.28 11.19
N GLN A 230 15.23 8.91 11.86
CA GLN A 230 15.74 9.63 13.03
C GLN A 230 16.04 11.11 12.72
N PRO A 231 15.95 12.02 13.70
CA PRO A 231 15.88 11.79 15.15
C PRO A 231 14.46 11.63 15.73
N ALA A 232 13.48 11.21 14.93
CA ALA A 232 12.11 10.98 15.40
C ALA A 232 12.03 9.96 16.57
N THR A 233 11.14 10.20 17.53
CA THR A 233 10.89 9.27 18.65
C THR A 233 10.01 8.09 18.23
N LYS A 234 9.99 7.00 19.00
CA LYS A 234 9.11 5.85 18.76
C LYS A 234 7.62 6.28 18.68
N GLU A 235 7.20 7.26 19.49
CA GLU A 235 5.84 7.80 19.46
C GLU A 235 5.55 8.58 18.17
N GLU A 236 6.50 9.37 17.67
CA GLU A 236 6.36 10.11 16.41
C GLU A 236 6.30 9.14 15.22
N VAL A 237 7.14 8.10 15.21
CA VAL A 237 7.13 7.05 14.20
C VAL A 237 5.81 6.28 14.21
N GLN A 238 5.31 5.90 15.38
CA GLN A 238 3.99 5.26 15.53
C GLN A 238 2.84 6.18 15.06
N GLY A 239 2.93 7.48 15.36
CA GLY A 239 1.98 8.49 14.88
C GLY A 239 1.98 8.63 13.35
N MET A 240 3.16 8.59 12.73
CA MET A 240 3.30 8.60 11.27
C MET A 240 2.71 7.31 10.66
N MET A 241 3.02 6.14 11.23
CA MET A 241 2.51 4.86 10.73
C MET A 241 0.97 4.80 10.80
N ASN A 242 0.37 5.19 11.93
CA ASN A 242 -1.10 5.19 12.07
C ASN A 242 -1.81 6.02 10.99
N GLN A 243 -1.33 7.23 10.74
CA GLN A 243 -1.90 8.11 9.71
C GLN A 243 -1.68 7.55 8.31
N SER A 244 -0.48 7.04 8.03
CA SER A 244 -0.11 6.49 6.73
C SER A 244 -0.92 5.24 6.41
N LEU A 245 -1.06 4.29 7.35
CA LEU A 245 -1.85 3.07 7.13
C LEU A 245 -3.31 3.39 6.85
N ALA A 246 -3.92 4.30 7.63
CA ALA A 246 -5.31 4.72 7.43
C ALA A 246 -5.52 5.36 6.05
N PHE A 247 -4.61 6.25 5.64
CA PHE A 247 -4.66 6.90 4.33
C PHE A 247 -4.47 5.91 3.18
N LEU A 248 -3.43 5.07 3.22
CA LEU A 248 -3.07 4.17 2.13
C LEU A 248 -4.10 3.04 1.95
N ASP A 249 -4.68 2.54 3.05
CA ASP A 249 -5.75 1.55 2.99
C ASP A 249 -7.04 2.15 2.38
N ALA A 250 -7.35 3.42 2.67
CA ALA A 250 -8.53 4.12 2.14
C ALA A 250 -8.37 4.70 0.72
N THR A 251 -7.15 4.70 0.17
CA THR A 251 -6.86 5.34 -1.12
C THR A 251 -6.85 4.33 -2.27
N ASP A 252 -7.87 4.37 -3.14
CA ASP A 252 -8.08 3.33 -4.16
C ASP A 252 -6.94 3.21 -5.19
N TRP A 253 -6.31 4.32 -5.57
CA TRP A 253 -5.20 4.35 -6.53
C TRP A 253 -3.84 3.97 -5.89
N VAL A 254 -3.79 3.67 -4.59
CA VAL A 254 -2.64 3.00 -3.98
C VAL A 254 -2.91 1.50 -3.99
N ALA A 255 -2.13 0.76 -4.76
CA ALA A 255 -2.28 -0.69 -4.87
C ALA A 255 -1.47 -1.44 -3.79
N ARG A 256 -0.29 -0.92 -3.44
CA ARG A 256 0.64 -1.58 -2.52
C ARG A 256 1.48 -0.58 -1.73
N TYR A 257 1.86 -0.95 -0.50
CA TYR A 257 2.82 -0.17 0.29
C TYR A 257 3.68 -1.05 1.21
N ALA A 258 4.92 -0.63 1.46
CA ALA A 258 5.88 -1.33 2.32
C ALA A 258 6.56 -0.37 3.29
N TRP A 259 6.46 -0.67 4.58
CA TRP A 259 7.22 0.03 5.62
C TRP A 259 8.70 -0.42 5.57
N PHE A 260 9.62 0.53 5.65
CA PHE A 260 11.05 0.22 5.79
C PHE A 260 11.35 0.02 7.28
N GLY A 261 11.34 -1.24 7.72
CA GLY A 261 11.55 -1.60 9.13
C GLY A 261 11.60 -3.10 9.42
N ALA A 262 11.65 -3.96 8.40
CA ALA A 262 11.62 -5.42 8.59
C ALA A 262 12.99 -5.97 9.05
N PHE A 263 13.45 -5.50 10.21
CA PHE A 263 14.71 -5.79 10.88
C PHE A 263 14.58 -5.53 12.39
N ARG A 264 15.57 -5.98 13.16
CA ARG A 264 15.69 -5.74 14.60
C ARG A 264 16.21 -4.34 14.93
N GLU A 265 15.89 -3.82 16.11
CA GLU A 265 16.41 -2.52 16.60
C GLU A 265 17.95 -2.45 16.52
N ASP A 266 18.68 -3.49 16.95
CA ASP A 266 20.14 -3.61 16.84
C ASP A 266 20.70 -3.80 15.41
N GLU A 267 19.84 -3.93 14.40
CA GLU A 267 20.19 -4.09 12.98
C GLU A 267 19.80 -2.88 12.13
N ALA A 268 19.23 -1.84 12.74
CA ALA A 268 18.88 -0.61 12.07
C ALA A 268 20.11 0.15 11.55
N ASN A 269 19.97 0.84 10.41
CA ASN A 269 21.04 1.69 9.91
C ASN A 269 21.04 3.06 10.58
N ASP A 270 22.21 3.72 10.54
CA ASP A 270 22.46 5.04 11.14
C ASP A 270 21.70 6.20 10.49
N TRP A 271 20.91 5.99 9.44
CA TRP A 271 20.12 7.05 8.82
C TRP A 271 18.64 6.96 9.18
N THR A 272 18.05 5.76 9.18
CA THR A 272 16.67 5.57 9.63
C THR A 272 16.56 5.55 11.15
N GLY A 273 17.55 5.01 11.85
CA GLY A 273 17.48 4.76 13.29
C GLY A 273 16.64 3.53 13.65
N ASP A 274 16.69 3.14 14.93
CA ASP A 274 16.04 1.97 15.52
C ASP A 274 14.53 2.13 15.69
N ALA A 275 14.05 3.37 15.87
CA ALA A 275 12.63 3.67 16.10
C ALA A 275 11.68 3.19 14.98
N VAL A 276 12.19 2.89 13.79
CA VAL A 276 11.40 2.36 12.65
C VAL A 276 11.35 0.83 12.60
N ALA A 277 12.12 0.14 13.44
CA ALA A 277 12.21 -1.31 13.45
C ALA A 277 10.89 -1.96 13.86
N LEU A 278 10.50 -3.00 13.13
CA LEU A 278 9.31 -3.80 13.41
C LEU A 278 9.60 -4.92 14.42
N LEU A 279 10.88 -5.22 14.67
CA LEU A 279 11.32 -6.25 15.61
C LEU A 279 12.24 -5.62 16.66
N ASP A 280 12.15 -6.10 17.89
CA ASP A 280 13.11 -5.79 18.95
C ASP A 280 14.41 -6.58 18.76
N ASP A 281 15.36 -6.40 19.69
CA ASP A 281 16.66 -7.07 19.64
C ASP A 281 16.57 -8.61 19.74
N ASP A 282 15.47 -9.15 20.26
CA ASP A 282 15.22 -10.59 20.40
C ASP A 282 14.53 -11.18 19.14
N GLY A 283 13.99 -10.33 18.28
CA GLY A 283 13.26 -10.71 17.06
C GLY A 283 11.76 -10.85 17.27
N ASP A 284 11.25 -10.33 18.38
CA ASP A 284 9.82 -10.25 18.67
C ASP A 284 9.27 -8.89 18.19
N LEU A 285 7.98 -8.82 17.87
CA LEU A 285 7.36 -7.60 17.35
C LEU A 285 7.47 -6.45 18.35
N THR A 286 7.93 -5.29 17.87
CA THR A 286 7.78 -4.03 18.63
C THR A 286 6.31 -3.59 18.66
N GLU A 287 5.96 -2.54 19.42
CA GLU A 287 4.63 -1.91 19.31
C GLU A 287 4.32 -1.46 17.87
N LEU A 288 5.33 -0.91 17.18
CA LEU A 288 5.25 -0.54 15.77
C LEU A 288 5.08 -1.76 14.86
N GLY A 289 5.82 -2.84 15.14
CA GLY A 289 5.69 -4.14 14.48
C GLY A 289 4.28 -4.71 14.56
N ALA A 290 3.74 -4.80 15.77
CA ALA A 290 2.39 -5.29 16.01
C ALA A 290 1.34 -4.44 15.28
N LEU A 291 1.49 -3.11 15.30
CA LEU A 291 0.63 -2.19 14.54
C LEU A 291 0.68 -2.48 13.03
N TYR A 292 1.88 -2.63 12.47
CA TYR A 292 2.06 -2.95 11.04
C TYR A 292 1.49 -4.32 10.66
N MET A 293 1.53 -5.28 11.59
CA MET A 293 0.95 -6.62 11.44
C MET A 293 -0.57 -6.66 11.67
N GLY A 294 -1.19 -5.51 11.97
CA GLY A 294 -2.65 -5.36 12.09
C GLY A 294 -3.19 -5.51 13.50
N GLY A 295 -2.29 -5.57 14.49
CA GLY A 295 -2.60 -5.55 15.92
C GLY A 295 -3.47 -6.70 16.40
N GLU A 296 -4.11 -6.49 17.55
CA GLU A 296 -5.01 -7.46 18.20
C GLU A 296 -6.13 -7.96 17.25
N ALA A 297 -6.60 -7.12 16.34
CA ALA A 297 -7.64 -7.47 15.36
C ALA A 297 -7.21 -8.62 14.43
N ARG A 298 -5.90 -8.80 14.21
CA ARG A 298 -5.30 -9.92 13.47
C ARG A 298 -4.55 -10.91 14.37
N GLY A 299 -4.54 -10.65 15.67
CA GLY A 299 -3.86 -11.46 16.69
C GLY A 299 -2.35 -11.33 16.65
N PHE A 300 -1.86 -10.10 16.46
CA PHE A 300 -0.45 -9.74 16.62
C PHE A 300 -0.32 -8.72 17.75
N GLU A 301 0.52 -9.02 18.73
CA GLU A 301 0.81 -8.18 19.89
C GLU A 301 2.32 -7.92 19.97
N ALA A 302 2.72 -6.84 20.66
CA ALA A 302 4.12 -6.59 20.92
C ALA A 302 4.69 -7.75 21.78
N GLY A 303 5.88 -8.24 21.43
CA GLY A 303 6.46 -9.44 22.02
C GLY A 303 6.12 -10.75 21.30
N ASP A 304 5.32 -10.73 20.22
CA ASP A 304 5.11 -11.91 19.38
C ASP A 304 6.31 -12.14 18.43
N GLY A 305 6.92 -13.31 18.44
CA GLY A 305 8.01 -13.68 17.51
C GLY A 305 7.78 -14.96 16.72
N SER A 306 8.72 -15.25 15.82
CA SER A 306 8.72 -16.45 14.96
C SER A 306 8.72 -17.78 15.73
N GLY A 307 9.19 -17.79 16.98
CA GLY A 307 9.17 -18.96 17.88
C GLY A 307 7.85 -19.15 18.64
N GLY A 308 6.92 -18.19 18.57
CA GLY A 308 5.69 -18.12 19.34
C GLY A 308 4.53 -18.94 18.76
N GLY A 309 4.76 -20.22 18.46
CA GLY A 309 3.68 -21.15 18.14
C GLY A 309 2.81 -21.45 19.36
N SER A 310 1.66 -20.77 19.50
CA SER A 310 0.54 -21.14 20.39
C SER A 310 0.93 -21.57 21.81
N GLY A 311 1.51 -20.66 22.59
CA GLY A 311 1.55 -20.78 24.04
C GLY A 311 0.42 -19.95 24.64
N GLY A 312 -0.78 -20.51 24.79
CA GLY A 312 -1.83 -19.87 25.58
C GLY A 312 -1.31 -19.62 26.98
N SER A 313 -0.92 -18.37 27.28
CA SER A 313 -0.71 -17.96 28.65
C SER A 313 -2.10 -17.96 29.29
N GLN A 314 -2.35 -18.93 30.17
CA GLN A 314 -3.39 -18.77 31.18
C GLN A 314 -2.95 -17.64 32.12
N GLY A 315 -3.07 -16.40 31.65
CA GLY A 315 -3.06 -15.21 32.49
C GLY A 315 -4.39 -15.15 33.21
N SER A 316 -4.38 -15.39 34.52
CA SER A 316 -5.52 -15.25 35.42
C SER A 316 -6.31 -13.97 35.13
N ALA A 317 -7.51 -14.13 34.57
CA ALA A 317 -8.46 -13.03 34.41
C ALA A 317 -8.89 -12.53 35.79
N VAL A 318 -8.26 -11.45 36.27
CA VAL A 318 -8.86 -10.62 37.31
C VAL A 318 -9.96 -9.82 36.64
N SER A 319 -11.19 -10.33 36.72
CA SER A 319 -12.39 -9.65 36.27
C SER A 319 -12.63 -8.41 37.14
N VAL A 320 -12.19 -7.24 36.67
CA VAL A 320 -12.66 -5.96 37.21
C VAL A 320 -14.04 -5.70 36.61
N ARG A 321 -15.08 -6.21 37.28
CA ARG A 321 -16.46 -5.85 36.98
C ARG A 321 -16.70 -4.38 37.36
N ALA A 322 -16.75 -3.51 36.36
CA ALA A 322 -17.31 -2.17 36.50
C ALA A 322 -18.83 -2.27 36.75
N CYS A 323 -19.24 -2.06 38.00
CA CYS A 323 -20.64 -2.01 38.40
C CYS A 323 -21.25 -0.66 37.99
N TRP A 324 -22.07 -0.65 36.94
CA TRP A 324 -22.92 0.50 36.62
C TRP A 324 -24.17 0.44 37.50
N TRP A 325 -24.32 1.43 38.39
CA TRP A 325 -25.46 1.55 39.29
C TRP A 325 -26.71 2.02 38.55
N SER A 326 -27.82 1.40 38.93
CA SER A 326 -29.14 1.51 38.32
C SER A 326 -29.90 2.78 38.72
N THR A 327 -30.78 3.16 37.81
CA THR A 327 -31.85 4.16 37.86
C THR A 327 -32.63 4.20 39.17
N VAL A 328 -32.80 5.39 39.74
CA VAL A 328 -33.70 5.66 40.88
C VAL A 328 -35.13 5.81 40.38
N LEU A 329 -36.01 4.88 40.77
CA LEU A 329 -37.47 5.01 40.70
C LEU A 329 -37.99 5.43 42.09
N VAL A 330 -38.57 6.62 42.19
CA VAL A 330 -39.28 7.08 43.40
C VAL A 330 -40.73 6.61 43.32
N SER A 331 -41.13 5.72 44.23
CA SER A 331 -42.52 5.31 44.41
C SER A 331 -43.17 6.15 45.51
N VAL A 332 -44.31 6.76 45.15
CA VAL A 332 -45.24 7.46 46.04
C VAL A 332 -46.09 6.41 46.79
N VAL A 333 -46.16 6.49 48.11
CA VAL A 333 -47.20 5.83 48.90
C VAL A 333 -47.80 6.82 49.90
N PHE A 334 -49.08 7.12 49.67
CA PHE A 334 -50.00 7.77 50.59
C PHE A 334 -50.35 6.82 51.75
N VAL A 335 -50.37 7.33 52.98
CA VAL A 335 -51.18 6.75 54.06
C VAL A 335 -51.99 7.88 54.70
N ALA A 336 -53.29 7.64 54.82
CA ALA A 336 -54.31 8.57 55.29
C ALA A 336 -54.67 8.32 56.76
N MET A 337 -55.13 9.40 57.40
CA MET A 337 -56.02 9.48 58.57
C MET A 337 -55.52 8.94 59.93
N PHE A 338 -55.26 9.85 60.87
CA PHE A 338 -56.24 10.38 61.83
C PHE A 338 -55.87 11.79 62.28
#